data_AF-A0A1I0WSX8-F1
#
_entry.id   AF-A0A1I0WSX8-F1
#
_cell.length_a   1.000
_cell.length_b   1.000
_cell.length_c   1.000
_cell.angle_alpha   90.00
_cell.angle_beta   90.00
_cell.angle_gamma   90.00
#
_symmetry.space_group_name_H-M   'P 1'
#
loop_
_entity.id
_entity.type
_entity.pdbx_description
1 polymer ?
#
loop_
_entity_poly.entity_id
_entity_poly.type
_entity_poly.pdbx_seq_one_letter_code
_entity_poly.pdbx_strand_id
1 'polypeptide(L)'
;MGPLGRVRSFVACLVAVVVAGCSPAFDGVREPVDTTPLTAKQVFGDFSTIDYCGFFELGHSGLDGVRVLDERRDFDDCQLRVENSAGVSADVSIGELADESDSVLPREPDETVNHSRGLRIDRYDDIDPAACVHFLLFPDDISLQITASEEAAAKEDLCSITGVVADGVRRWVESGRPVTRMEFEPNSFGVVDACTTAAEEDVATALGVAAEARVPPSGHWCLWGRFDVQEPSAIVKFSLEDSLQEYADDRSAVIGGRDSVLRVEEPGSCLVLTQHMSAGQIAPGTVEIASVFVREVAAQDACSAARKLANVVWQSLPTG
;
A
#
# COMPACT_ATOMS: atom_id res chain seq x y z
N MET A 1 43.16 49.76 -52.98
CA MET A 1 42.29 50.96 -52.98
C MET A 1 41.10 50.67 -52.08
N GLY A 2 40.87 51.48 -51.06
CA GLY A 2 39.75 51.37 -50.11
C GLY A 2 40.23 51.61 -48.66
N PRO A 3 39.64 52.54 -47.87
CA PRO A 3 40.43 53.41 -47.00
C PRO A 3 40.38 53.10 -45.50
N LEU A 4 41.37 53.68 -44.82
CA LEU A 4 41.54 53.82 -43.37
C LEU A 4 40.30 54.45 -42.69
N GLY A 5 39.87 53.86 -41.56
CA GLY A 5 38.83 54.35 -40.67
C GLY A 5 39.33 54.51 -39.23
N ARG A 6 39.19 55.73 -38.71
CA ARG A 6 39.83 56.30 -37.51
C ARG A 6 39.48 55.66 -36.16
N VAL A 7 40.52 55.64 -35.32
CA VAL A 7 40.51 55.56 -33.85
C VAL A 7 39.66 56.69 -33.25
N ARG A 8 38.80 56.36 -32.28
CA ARG A 8 38.28 57.31 -31.29
C ARG A 8 38.33 56.68 -29.90
N SER A 9 39.25 57.19 -29.09
CA SER A 9 39.34 56.98 -27.65
C SER A 9 38.05 57.39 -26.96
N PHE A 10 37.45 56.48 -26.20
CA PHE A 10 36.45 56.82 -25.19
C PHE A 10 37.12 56.85 -23.82
N VAL A 11 37.00 58.02 -23.19
CA VAL A 11 37.49 58.34 -21.85
C VAL A 11 36.64 57.59 -20.83
N ALA A 12 37.34 56.89 -19.93
CA ALA A 12 36.77 56.23 -18.77
C ALA A 12 36.30 57.25 -17.73
N CYS A 13 35.02 57.20 -17.36
CA CYS A 13 34.50 57.76 -16.11
C CYS A 13 34.04 56.58 -15.24
N LEU A 14 34.95 56.12 -14.37
CA LEU A 14 34.69 55.06 -13.40
C LEU A 14 34.07 55.72 -12.15
N VAL A 15 32.74 55.78 -12.10
CA VAL A 15 32.00 56.21 -10.91
C VAL A 15 31.88 55.00 -9.99
N ALA A 16 32.74 54.94 -8.97
CA ALA A 16 32.61 53.96 -7.89
C ALA A 16 31.49 54.41 -6.93
N VAL A 17 30.27 53.89 -7.15
CA VAL A 17 29.17 54.00 -6.18
C VAL A 17 29.40 52.95 -5.11
N VAL A 18 29.87 53.37 -3.93
CA VAL A 18 29.91 52.52 -2.73
C VAL A 18 28.50 52.49 -2.15
N VAL A 19 27.70 51.51 -2.58
CA VAL A 19 26.42 51.19 -1.91
C VAL A 19 26.78 50.42 -0.65
N ALA A 20 26.80 51.10 0.50
CA ALA A 20 26.81 50.45 1.80
C ALA A 20 25.45 49.75 1.99
N GLY A 21 25.36 48.50 1.55
CA GLY A 21 24.20 47.66 1.78
C GLY A 21 24.14 47.27 3.25
N CYS A 22 23.25 47.91 4.02
CA CYS A 22 22.79 47.36 5.28
C CYS A 22 22.03 46.06 4.97
N SER A 23 22.70 44.92 5.03
CA SER A 23 22.02 43.65 5.13
C SER A 23 21.30 43.63 6.48
N PRO A 24 19.95 43.59 6.53
CA PRO A 24 19.27 43.31 7.79
C PRO A 24 19.80 41.95 8.27
N ALA A 25 20.45 41.95 9.44
CA ALA A 25 20.67 40.72 10.17
C ALA A 25 19.28 40.22 10.56
N PHE A 26 18.73 39.32 9.76
CA PHE A 26 17.61 38.51 10.17
C PHE A 26 18.16 37.61 11.27
N ASP A 27 17.94 38.01 12.53
CA ASP A 27 17.91 37.09 13.67
C ASP A 27 16.72 36.15 13.44
N GLY A 28 16.93 35.20 12.51
CA GLY A 28 16.01 34.12 12.26
C GLY A 28 15.96 33.29 13.53
N VAL A 29 14.91 33.49 14.32
CA VAL A 29 14.53 32.57 15.39
C VAL A 29 14.37 31.22 14.69
N ARG A 30 15.35 30.33 14.85
CA ARG A 30 15.21 28.94 14.43
C ARG A 30 14.03 28.41 15.23
N GLU A 31 12.94 28.10 14.53
CA GLU A 31 11.87 27.33 15.17
C GLU A 31 12.49 26.06 15.74
N PRO A 32 12.17 25.70 17.00
CA PRO A 32 12.69 24.48 17.59
C PRO A 32 12.26 23.31 16.71
N VAL A 33 13.23 22.50 16.29
CA VAL A 33 12.96 21.27 15.55
C VAL A 33 12.14 20.36 16.44
N ASP A 34 10.92 20.01 16.01
CA ASP A 34 10.12 19.03 16.71
C ASP A 34 10.81 17.67 16.62
N THR A 35 11.20 17.14 17.77
CA THR A 35 11.87 15.84 17.91
C THR A 35 10.94 14.78 18.47
N THR A 36 9.67 15.11 18.68
CA THR A 36 8.67 14.18 19.18
C THR A 36 8.46 13.07 18.15
N PRO A 37 8.53 11.78 18.56
CA PRO A 37 8.27 10.66 17.67
C PRO A 37 6.94 10.82 16.91
N LEU A 38 6.95 10.57 15.60
CA LEU A 38 5.76 10.64 14.75
C LEU A 38 5.20 9.23 14.53
N THR A 39 4.24 8.85 15.36
CA THR A 39 3.62 7.51 15.34
C THR A 39 2.59 7.38 14.21
N ALA A 40 2.35 6.17 13.69
CA ALA A 40 1.31 5.90 12.70
C ALA A 40 -0.06 6.34 13.22
N LYS A 41 -0.36 6.08 14.50
CA LYS A 41 -1.62 6.50 15.13
C LYS A 41 -1.83 8.03 15.14
N GLN A 42 -0.76 8.81 15.27
CA GLN A 42 -0.85 10.27 15.18
C GLN A 42 -1.13 10.76 13.76
N VAL A 43 -0.58 10.06 12.76
CA VAL A 43 -0.67 10.43 11.35
C VAL A 43 -2.02 10.02 10.78
N PHE A 44 -2.39 8.75 10.96
CA PHE A 44 -3.55 8.17 10.31
C PHE A 44 -4.78 8.16 11.21
N GLY A 45 -4.63 8.20 12.53
CA GLY A 45 -5.74 8.20 13.48
C GLY A 45 -6.48 6.85 13.50
N ASP A 46 -7.58 6.78 12.77
CA ASP A 46 -8.38 5.56 12.64
C ASP A 46 -7.95 4.83 11.36
N PHE A 47 -7.38 3.63 11.53
CA PHE A 47 -6.76 2.89 10.45
C PHE A 47 -7.78 2.22 9.52
N SER A 48 -8.99 1.95 10.00
CA SER A 48 -10.02 1.26 9.20
C SER A 48 -10.66 2.16 8.16
N THR A 49 -10.34 3.45 8.12
CA THR A 49 -10.98 4.42 7.20
C THR A 49 -9.96 5.18 6.35
N ILE A 50 -8.71 4.73 6.26
CA ILE A 50 -7.67 5.42 5.47
C ILE A 50 -8.00 5.33 3.97
N ASP A 51 -7.96 6.46 3.26
CA ASP A 51 -7.81 6.46 1.81
C ASP A 51 -6.32 6.59 1.46
N TYR A 52 -5.70 5.46 1.12
CA TYR A 52 -4.28 5.38 0.76
C TYR A 52 -3.95 6.13 -0.54
N CYS A 53 -4.92 6.33 -1.43
CA CYS A 53 -4.70 7.11 -2.65
C CYS A 53 -4.65 8.62 -2.39
N GLY A 54 -5.22 9.07 -1.26
CA GLY A 54 -5.12 10.45 -0.78
C GLY A 54 -3.69 10.97 -0.60
N PHE A 55 -2.68 10.10 -0.56
CA PHE A 55 -1.27 10.49 -0.58
C PHE A 55 -0.88 11.27 -1.86
N PHE A 56 -1.55 11.03 -3.00
CA PHE A 56 -1.20 11.58 -4.31
C PHE A 56 -2.11 12.69 -4.81
N GLU A 57 -3.27 12.90 -4.19
CA GLU A 57 -4.22 13.95 -4.56
C GLU A 57 -3.65 15.38 -4.41
N LEU A 58 -2.46 15.50 -3.83
CA LEU A 58 -1.74 16.75 -3.62
C LEU A 58 -0.60 16.95 -4.62
N GLY A 59 -0.94 16.86 -5.91
CA GLY A 59 -0.22 17.49 -7.01
C GLY A 59 1.28 17.25 -7.07
N HIS A 60 1.69 16.20 -7.81
CA HIS A 60 2.91 16.12 -8.64
C HIS A 60 4.29 16.42 -8.02
N SER A 61 4.41 16.81 -6.74
CA SER A 61 5.65 17.33 -6.15
C SER A 61 6.36 16.32 -5.23
N GLY A 62 5.74 15.16 -4.99
CA GLY A 62 6.31 14.08 -4.18
C GLY A 62 7.06 13.01 -4.98
N LEU A 63 6.74 12.85 -6.26
CA LEU A 63 7.22 11.74 -7.10
C LEU A 63 8.16 12.22 -8.19
N ASP A 64 9.20 12.98 -7.84
CA ASP A 64 10.13 13.52 -8.83
C ASP A 64 10.75 12.38 -9.66
N GLY A 65 10.50 12.40 -10.98
CA GLY A 65 10.97 11.38 -11.91
C GLY A 65 10.04 10.17 -12.08
N VAL A 66 8.89 10.13 -11.41
CA VAL A 66 7.84 9.10 -11.55
C VAL A 66 6.49 9.75 -11.85
N ARG A 67 5.82 9.27 -12.90
CA ARG A 67 4.52 9.75 -13.35
C ARG A 67 3.46 8.70 -13.06
N VAL A 68 2.36 9.10 -12.40
CA VAL A 68 1.19 8.23 -12.22
C VAL A 68 0.40 8.18 -13.52
N LEU A 69 0.14 6.96 -14.01
CA LEU A 69 -0.62 6.66 -15.22
C LEU A 69 -2.09 6.33 -14.90
N ASP A 70 -2.28 5.58 -13.82
CA ASP A 70 -3.57 5.09 -13.36
C ASP A 70 -3.55 4.93 -11.83
N GLU A 71 -4.72 4.99 -11.21
CA GLU A 71 -4.92 4.91 -9.77
C GLU A 71 -6.20 4.12 -9.47
N ARG A 72 -6.12 3.18 -8.53
CA ARG A 72 -7.24 2.38 -8.06
C ARG A 72 -7.22 2.32 -6.54
N ARG A 73 -8.33 2.76 -5.93
CA ARG A 73 -8.57 2.68 -4.49
C ARG A 73 -9.00 1.26 -4.12
N ASP A 74 -8.46 0.76 -3.02
CA ASP A 74 -8.88 -0.46 -2.33
C ASP A 74 -8.96 -0.17 -0.81
N PHE A 75 -9.51 -1.09 -0.03
CA PHE A 75 -9.71 -0.90 1.43
C PHE A 75 -8.41 -0.85 2.23
N ASP A 76 -7.38 -1.58 1.80
CA ASP A 76 -6.11 -1.69 2.53
C ASP A 76 -4.93 -1.08 1.79
N ASP A 77 -5.08 -0.78 0.50
CA ASP A 77 -4.01 -0.21 -0.31
C ASP A 77 -4.52 0.72 -1.41
N CYS A 78 -3.58 1.49 -1.94
CA CYS A 78 -3.75 2.19 -3.20
C CYS A 78 -2.88 1.53 -4.26
N GLN A 79 -3.51 1.09 -5.35
CA GLN A 79 -2.81 0.53 -6.50
C GLN A 79 -2.61 1.62 -7.55
N LEU A 80 -1.38 1.78 -8.00
CA LEU A 80 -0.96 2.77 -8.98
C LEU A 80 -0.30 2.06 -10.15
N ARG A 81 -0.64 2.47 -11.37
CA ARG A 81 0.26 2.25 -12.51
C ARG A 81 1.15 3.47 -12.63
N VAL A 82 2.46 3.30 -12.59
CA VAL A 82 3.41 4.41 -12.70
C VAL A 82 4.40 4.21 -13.83
N GLU A 83 5.07 5.28 -14.26
CA GLU A 83 6.15 5.26 -15.24
C GLU A 83 7.28 6.18 -14.80
N ASN A 84 8.53 5.69 -14.81
CA ASN A 84 9.69 6.53 -14.50
C ASN A 84 10.16 7.36 -15.71
N SER A 85 11.10 8.28 -15.48
CA SER A 85 11.66 9.12 -16.56
C SER A 85 12.37 8.37 -17.69
N ALA A 86 12.72 7.10 -17.50
CA ALA A 86 13.28 6.21 -18.52
C ALA A 86 12.20 5.47 -19.34
N GLY A 87 10.91 5.65 -19.02
CA GLY A 87 9.79 4.98 -19.68
C GLY A 87 9.50 3.57 -19.15
N VAL A 88 10.10 3.17 -18.04
CA VAL A 88 9.79 1.90 -17.39
C VAL A 88 8.49 2.06 -16.60
N SER A 89 7.52 1.22 -16.90
CA SER A 89 6.25 1.17 -16.17
C SER A 89 6.28 0.10 -15.08
N ALA A 90 5.56 0.33 -13.99
CA ALA A 90 5.38 -0.65 -12.92
C ALA A 90 4.02 -0.50 -12.26
N ASP A 91 3.52 -1.59 -11.68
CA ASP A 91 2.41 -1.57 -10.73
C ASP A 91 2.99 -1.34 -9.34
N VAL A 92 2.45 -0.34 -8.64
CA VAL A 92 2.88 0.04 -7.30
C VAL A 92 1.69 -0.07 -6.36
N SER A 93 1.85 -0.77 -5.24
CA SER A 93 0.88 -0.79 -4.14
C SER A 93 1.44 -0.03 -2.95
N ILE A 94 0.60 0.77 -2.30
CA ILE A 94 0.91 1.50 -1.06
C ILE A 94 -0.14 1.13 -0.03
N GLY A 95 0.33 0.49 1.03
CA GLY A 95 -0.49 -0.37 1.85
C GLY A 95 0.03 -1.81 1.77
N GLU A 96 -0.38 -2.69 2.66
CA GLU A 96 -1.25 -2.40 3.81
C GLU A 96 -0.46 -1.87 5.01
N LEU A 97 -1.19 -1.44 6.05
CA LEU A 97 -0.61 -1.27 7.38
C LEU A 97 -0.52 -2.63 8.07
N ALA A 98 0.58 -2.88 8.77
CA ALA A 98 0.77 -4.07 9.58
C ALA A 98 1.59 -3.74 10.84
N ASP A 99 1.36 -4.48 11.92
CA ASP A 99 2.30 -4.51 13.04
C ASP A 99 3.64 -5.11 12.56
N GLU A 100 4.76 -4.50 12.95
CA GLU A 100 6.10 -4.94 12.55
C GLU A 100 6.36 -6.37 13.04
N SER A 101 5.83 -6.75 14.21
CA SER A 101 5.95 -8.12 14.73
C SER A 101 5.20 -9.16 13.89
N ASP A 102 4.17 -8.73 13.18
CA ASP A 102 3.34 -9.57 12.30
C ASP A 102 3.83 -9.53 10.86
N SER A 103 4.62 -8.51 10.52
CA SER A 103 5.30 -8.41 9.25
C SER A 103 6.30 -9.56 9.15
N VAL A 104 6.15 -10.38 8.12
CA VAL A 104 6.89 -11.63 7.94
C VAL A 104 8.32 -11.36 7.44
N LEU A 105 8.96 -10.32 7.96
CA LEU A 105 10.28 -9.82 7.58
C LEU A 105 11.30 -10.83 8.10
N PRO A 106 11.78 -11.74 7.24
CA PRO A 106 12.42 -12.96 7.72
C PRO A 106 13.89 -12.72 8.13
N ARG A 107 14.42 -11.50 7.92
CA ARG A 107 15.84 -11.14 8.01
C ARG A 107 16.03 -9.66 8.33
N GLU A 108 17.27 -9.28 8.60
CA GLU A 108 17.67 -7.87 8.62
C GLU A 108 17.42 -7.23 7.24
N PRO A 109 16.99 -5.95 7.19
CA PRO A 109 16.79 -5.25 5.93
C PRO A 109 18.10 -5.10 5.15
N ASP A 110 18.01 -5.12 3.82
CA ASP A 110 19.15 -4.89 2.93
C ASP A 110 19.65 -3.45 3.01
N GLU A 111 18.73 -2.53 3.33
CA GLU A 111 19.03 -1.12 3.56
C GLU A 111 18.04 -0.53 4.56
N THR A 112 18.56 0.31 5.47
CA THR A 112 17.75 1.12 6.39
C THR A 112 18.16 2.58 6.26
N VAL A 113 17.17 3.43 5.98
CA VAL A 113 17.34 4.89 5.97
C VAL A 113 16.57 5.48 7.15
N ASN A 114 17.30 6.09 8.09
CA ASN A 114 16.69 6.77 9.24
C ASN A 114 16.28 8.19 8.87
N HIS A 115 15.11 8.60 9.37
CA HIS A 115 14.54 9.91 9.12
C HIS A 115 14.22 10.64 10.42
N SER A 116 13.70 11.86 10.28
CA SER A 116 13.32 12.69 11.41
C SER A 116 12.18 12.03 12.20
N ARG A 117 12.06 12.40 13.49
CA ARG A 117 10.95 11.97 14.35
C ARG A 117 10.78 10.44 14.47
N GLY A 118 11.88 9.69 14.29
CA GLY A 118 11.93 8.24 14.48
C GLY A 118 11.39 7.39 13.34
N LEU A 119 10.99 8.00 12.21
CA LEU A 119 10.63 7.26 11.01
C LEU A 119 11.86 6.57 10.42
N ARG A 120 11.67 5.39 9.84
CA ARG A 120 12.69 4.70 9.04
C ARG A 120 12.07 4.09 7.78
N ILE A 121 12.85 4.01 6.71
CA ILE A 121 12.49 3.23 5.53
C ILE A 121 13.44 2.04 5.45
N ASP A 122 12.87 0.84 5.50
CA ASP A 122 13.62 -0.41 5.33
C ASP A 122 13.32 -1.00 3.95
N ARG A 123 14.35 -1.47 3.25
CA ARG A 123 14.27 -2.12 1.94
C ARG A 123 14.60 -3.60 2.08
N TYR A 124 13.84 -4.44 1.38
CA TYR A 124 14.06 -5.88 1.33
C TYR A 124 14.07 -6.36 -0.12
N ASP A 125 15.17 -6.99 -0.52
CA ASP A 125 15.35 -7.58 -1.83
C ASP A 125 14.83 -9.03 -1.86
N ASP A 126 14.91 -9.77 -0.76
CA ASP A 126 14.66 -11.22 -0.80
C ASP A 126 13.19 -11.63 -0.53
N ILE A 127 12.27 -10.68 -0.31
CA ILE A 127 10.85 -11.01 -0.02
C ILE A 127 10.16 -11.58 -1.26
N ASP A 128 10.34 -10.92 -2.41
CA ASP A 128 9.78 -11.34 -3.69
C ASP A 128 10.83 -11.11 -4.80
N PRO A 129 11.23 -12.15 -5.54
CA PRO A 129 12.21 -11.99 -6.63
C PRO A 129 11.69 -11.12 -7.79
N ALA A 130 10.38 -10.96 -7.95
CA ALA A 130 9.73 -10.21 -9.03
C ALA A 130 9.27 -8.80 -8.61
N ALA A 131 9.51 -8.40 -7.35
CA ALA A 131 9.12 -7.11 -6.84
C ALA A 131 10.27 -6.41 -6.10
N CYS A 132 10.07 -5.13 -5.80
CA CYS A 132 10.87 -4.41 -4.82
C CYS A 132 9.99 -3.85 -3.72
N VAL A 133 10.30 -4.20 -2.47
CA VAL A 133 9.48 -3.92 -1.30
C VAL A 133 10.23 -2.97 -0.37
N HIS A 134 9.57 -1.86 -0.03
CA HIS A 134 10.00 -0.93 1.00
C HIS A 134 8.93 -0.90 2.11
N PHE A 135 9.37 -0.69 3.34
CA PHE A 135 8.47 -0.44 4.47
C PHE A 135 8.80 0.93 5.04
N LEU A 136 7.78 1.77 5.22
CA LEU A 136 7.89 2.96 6.07
C LEU A 136 7.47 2.55 7.48
N LEU A 137 8.42 2.50 8.41
CA LEU A 137 8.17 2.10 9.79
C LEU A 137 8.06 3.31 10.69
N PHE A 138 7.06 3.26 11.56
CA PHE A 138 6.75 4.27 12.54
C PHE A 138 7.28 3.86 13.93
N PRO A 139 7.53 4.81 14.85
CA PRO A 139 8.03 4.52 16.20
C PRO A 139 7.08 3.76 17.12
N ASP A 140 5.83 3.52 16.70
CA ASP A 140 4.81 2.70 17.38
C ASP A 140 4.71 1.29 16.80
N ASP A 141 5.77 0.80 16.17
CA ASP A 141 5.91 -0.55 15.59
C ASP A 141 4.86 -0.88 14.52
N ILE A 142 4.27 0.15 13.90
CA ILE A 142 3.43 0.02 12.71
C ILE A 142 4.29 0.24 11.47
N SER A 143 4.06 -0.56 10.44
CA SER A 143 4.70 -0.43 9.13
C SER A 143 3.64 -0.16 8.06
N LEU A 144 4.01 0.65 7.07
CA LEU A 144 3.28 0.82 5.81
C LEU A 144 4.11 0.22 4.69
N GLN A 145 3.57 -0.78 4.00
CA GLN A 145 4.25 -1.42 2.89
C GLN A 145 4.12 -0.57 1.60
N ILE A 146 5.20 -0.51 0.82
CA ILE A 146 5.22 0.04 -0.54
C ILE A 146 5.91 -0.99 -1.42
N THR A 147 5.20 -1.51 -2.42
CA THR A 147 5.71 -2.55 -3.31
C THR A 147 5.62 -2.09 -4.75
N ALA A 148 6.65 -2.31 -5.56
CA ALA A 148 6.56 -2.21 -7.01
C ALA A 148 6.86 -3.55 -7.67
N SER A 149 6.06 -3.92 -8.66
CA SER A 149 6.20 -5.16 -9.44
C SER A 149 5.91 -4.92 -10.92
N GLU A 150 6.66 -5.61 -11.79
CA GLU A 150 6.39 -5.72 -13.22
C GLU A 150 7.24 -6.87 -13.77
N GLU A 151 6.61 -7.85 -14.43
CA GLU A 151 7.28 -9.08 -14.87
C GLU A 151 8.44 -8.80 -15.83
N ALA A 152 8.30 -7.79 -16.68
CA ALA A 152 9.29 -7.44 -17.70
C ALA A 152 10.34 -6.41 -17.26
N ALA A 153 10.19 -5.80 -16.07
CA ALA A 153 11.10 -4.75 -15.61
C ALA A 153 12.33 -5.33 -14.89
N ALA A 154 13.46 -4.64 -14.99
CA ALA A 154 14.61 -4.97 -14.15
C ALA A 154 14.32 -4.61 -12.69
N LYS A 155 14.77 -5.45 -11.76
CA LYS A 155 14.54 -5.23 -10.32
C LYS A 155 15.10 -3.90 -9.83
N GLU A 156 16.23 -3.48 -10.37
CA GLU A 156 16.84 -2.19 -10.04
C GLU A 156 15.94 -1.00 -10.44
N ASP A 157 15.23 -1.11 -11.57
CA ASP A 157 14.27 -0.09 -12.00
C ASP A 157 13.05 -0.07 -11.06
N LEU A 158 12.55 -1.25 -10.67
CA LEU A 158 11.48 -1.38 -9.68
C LEU A 158 11.87 -0.76 -8.34
N CYS A 159 13.06 -1.07 -7.82
CA CYS A 159 13.54 -0.47 -6.57
C CYS A 159 13.75 1.04 -6.67
N SER A 160 14.19 1.54 -7.83
CA SER A 160 14.25 2.99 -8.05
C SER A 160 12.87 3.64 -7.99
N ILE A 161 11.85 3.00 -8.57
CA ILE A 161 10.46 3.48 -8.51
C ILE A 161 9.93 3.43 -7.08
N THR A 162 10.03 2.27 -6.41
CA THR A 162 9.58 2.09 -5.02
C THR A 162 10.25 3.08 -4.08
N GLY A 163 11.55 3.33 -4.23
CA GLY A 163 12.28 4.30 -3.42
C GLY A 163 11.78 5.74 -3.57
N VAL A 164 11.45 6.17 -4.79
CA VAL A 164 10.83 7.48 -5.04
C VAL A 164 9.44 7.57 -4.39
N VAL A 165 8.64 6.52 -4.53
CA VAL A 165 7.29 6.47 -3.94
C VAL A 165 7.36 6.48 -2.41
N ALA A 166 8.23 5.65 -1.82
CA ALA A 166 8.41 5.58 -0.37
C ALA A 166 8.87 6.92 0.22
N ASP A 167 9.81 7.63 -0.44
CA ASP A 167 10.20 8.98 -0.01
C ASP A 167 9.06 9.99 -0.16
N GLY A 168 8.26 9.89 -1.23
CA GLY A 168 7.07 10.71 -1.43
C GLY A 168 6.04 10.54 -0.31
N VAL A 169 5.72 9.29 0.04
CA VAL A 169 4.82 8.94 1.15
C VAL A 169 5.39 9.44 2.48
N ARG A 170 6.68 9.22 2.76
CA ARG A 170 7.35 9.74 3.96
C ARG A 170 7.25 11.27 4.06
N ARG A 171 7.52 12.01 2.98
CA ARG A 171 7.39 13.47 2.96
C ARG A 171 5.95 13.93 3.19
N TRP A 172 4.97 13.20 2.66
CA TRP A 172 3.56 13.46 2.92
C TRP A 172 3.25 13.29 4.41
N VAL A 173 3.71 12.19 5.03
CA VAL A 173 3.57 11.91 6.47
C VAL A 173 4.18 13.02 7.32
N GLU A 174 5.43 13.42 7.03
CA GLU A 174 6.13 14.47 7.76
C GLU A 174 5.49 15.85 7.60
N SER A 175 4.71 16.07 6.54
CA SER A 175 4.04 17.35 6.30
C SER A 175 2.91 17.66 7.29
N GLY A 176 2.46 16.66 8.06
CA GLY A 176 1.39 16.80 9.06
C GLY A 176 0.01 17.10 8.45
N ARG A 177 -0.17 16.86 7.15
CA ARG A 177 -1.47 16.99 6.48
C ARG A 177 -2.42 15.91 7.01
N PRO A 178 -3.72 16.22 7.17
CA PRO A 178 -4.69 15.23 7.56
C PRO A 178 -4.82 14.17 6.46
N VAL A 179 -4.92 12.91 6.86
CA VAL A 179 -5.18 11.80 5.94
C VAL A 179 -6.61 11.91 5.38
N THR A 180 -6.77 11.64 4.09
CA THR A 180 -8.08 11.44 3.47
C THR A 180 -8.72 10.19 4.04
N ARG A 181 -10.05 10.20 4.19
CA ARG A 181 -10.80 9.10 4.77
C ARG A 181 -11.82 8.55 3.80
N MET A 182 -11.94 7.23 3.76
CA MET A 182 -13.05 6.55 3.13
C MET A 182 -14.31 6.68 4.00
N GLU A 183 -15.45 6.83 3.35
CA GLU A 183 -16.76 6.79 4.00
C GLU A 183 -17.47 5.50 3.57
N PHE A 184 -17.73 4.62 4.53
CA PHE A 184 -18.40 3.35 4.27
C PHE A 184 -19.89 3.43 4.63
N GLU A 185 -20.72 2.89 3.76
CA GLU A 185 -22.14 2.67 4.04
C GLU A 185 -22.30 1.63 5.17
N PRO A 186 -23.38 1.70 5.99
CA PRO A 186 -23.55 0.77 7.13
C PRO A 186 -23.60 -0.72 6.78
N ASN A 187 -23.88 -1.07 5.52
CA ASN A 187 -23.93 -2.44 5.02
C ASN A 187 -22.69 -2.82 4.17
N SER A 188 -21.67 -1.95 4.11
CA SER A 188 -20.41 -2.18 3.43
C SER A 188 -19.57 -3.24 4.16
N PHE A 189 -18.69 -3.95 3.45
CA PHE A 189 -17.62 -4.73 4.04
C PHE A 189 -16.55 -3.88 4.73
N GLY A 190 -16.40 -2.59 4.36
CA GLY A 190 -15.45 -1.67 5.00
C GLY A 190 -15.77 -1.31 6.46
N VAL A 191 -16.93 -1.73 7.00
CA VAL A 191 -17.25 -1.60 8.44
C VAL A 191 -17.13 -2.94 9.19
N VAL A 192 -16.67 -3.99 8.52
CA VAL A 192 -16.57 -5.34 9.06
C VAL A 192 -15.11 -5.65 9.38
N ASP A 193 -14.86 -6.08 10.62
CA ASP A 193 -13.56 -6.65 10.99
C ASP A 193 -13.48 -8.10 10.50
N ALA A 194 -12.60 -8.35 9.52
CA ALA A 194 -12.38 -9.65 8.90
C ALA A 194 -12.01 -10.73 9.90
N CYS A 195 -11.26 -10.43 10.96
CA CYS A 195 -10.87 -11.41 11.98
C CYS A 195 -12.04 -11.87 12.85
N THR A 196 -13.14 -11.11 12.88
CA THR A 196 -14.34 -11.48 13.64
C THR A 196 -15.31 -12.35 12.84
N THR A 197 -15.04 -12.59 11.56
CA THR A 197 -15.96 -13.32 10.66
C THR A 197 -15.91 -14.84 10.82
N ALA A 198 -14.87 -15.36 11.47
CA ALA A 198 -14.74 -16.77 11.79
C ALA A 198 -14.11 -16.95 13.18
N ALA A 199 -14.66 -17.86 13.98
CA ALA A 199 -14.02 -18.24 15.23
C ALA A 199 -12.77 -19.08 14.95
N GLU A 200 -11.77 -19.01 15.84
CA GLU A 200 -10.54 -19.82 15.72
C GLU A 200 -10.82 -21.32 15.59
N GLU A 201 -11.89 -21.81 16.25
CA GLU A 201 -12.34 -23.21 16.19
C GLU A 201 -12.83 -23.61 14.79
N ASP A 202 -13.52 -22.71 14.10
CA ASP A 202 -14.00 -22.92 12.73
C ASP A 202 -12.84 -22.94 11.75
N VAL A 203 -11.89 -22.01 11.92
CA VAL A 203 -10.66 -21.96 11.12
C VAL A 203 -9.83 -23.22 11.34
N ALA A 204 -9.63 -23.63 12.60
CA ALA A 204 -8.88 -24.85 12.91
C ALA A 204 -9.56 -26.11 12.35
N THR A 205 -10.89 -26.13 12.35
CA THR A 205 -11.67 -27.22 11.72
C THR A 205 -11.51 -27.22 10.20
N ALA A 206 -11.47 -26.04 9.56
CA ALA A 206 -11.27 -25.93 8.13
C ALA A 206 -9.85 -26.35 7.71
N LEU A 207 -8.83 -25.87 8.42
CA LEU A 207 -7.41 -26.14 8.14
C LEU A 207 -6.91 -27.50 8.66
N GLY A 208 -7.66 -28.12 9.57
CA GLY A 208 -7.25 -29.35 10.26
C GLY A 208 -6.14 -29.17 11.29
N VAL A 209 -5.76 -27.93 11.58
CA VAL A 209 -4.72 -27.54 12.53
C VAL A 209 -5.09 -26.20 13.17
N ALA A 210 -4.75 -26.02 14.45
CA ALA A 210 -4.91 -24.73 15.10
C ALA A 210 -3.98 -23.70 14.43
N ALA A 211 -4.53 -22.51 14.16
CA ALA A 211 -3.83 -21.44 13.48
C ALA A 211 -4.18 -20.12 14.17
N GLU A 212 -3.18 -19.44 14.72
CA GLU A 212 -3.36 -18.16 15.40
C GLU A 212 -3.67 -17.06 14.38
N ALA A 213 -4.59 -16.17 14.75
CA ALA A 213 -4.97 -15.01 13.95
C ALA A 213 -3.93 -13.90 14.06
N ARG A 214 -3.60 -13.27 12.93
CA ARG A 214 -2.94 -11.97 12.85
C ARG A 214 -3.96 -10.94 12.43
N VAL A 215 -4.10 -9.91 13.25
CA VAL A 215 -5.12 -8.89 13.13
C VAL A 215 -4.46 -7.63 12.59
N PRO A 216 -4.75 -7.19 11.36
CA PRO A 216 -4.18 -5.97 10.86
C PRO A 216 -4.78 -4.75 11.56
N PRO A 217 -4.03 -3.65 11.61
CA PRO A 217 -4.53 -2.37 12.12
C PRO A 217 -5.82 -1.89 11.43
N SER A 218 -6.01 -2.16 10.13
CA SER A 218 -7.18 -1.73 9.36
C SER A 218 -8.44 -2.57 9.61
N GLY A 219 -8.29 -3.84 10.01
CA GLY A 219 -9.38 -4.78 10.19
C GLY A 219 -9.98 -5.37 8.91
N HIS A 220 -9.56 -4.98 7.71
CA HIS A 220 -10.19 -5.45 6.46
C HIS A 220 -9.65 -6.79 5.94
N TRP A 221 -8.58 -7.30 6.54
CA TRP A 221 -8.12 -8.67 6.31
C TRP A 221 -7.82 -9.39 7.62
N CYS A 222 -7.66 -10.70 7.54
CA CYS A 222 -7.22 -11.52 8.66
C CYS A 222 -6.43 -12.71 8.14
N LEU A 223 -5.30 -12.97 8.77
CA LEU A 223 -4.45 -14.12 8.46
C LEU A 223 -4.46 -15.10 9.61
N TRP A 224 -4.81 -16.36 9.34
CA TRP A 224 -4.59 -17.46 10.26
C TRP A 224 -3.45 -18.34 9.76
N GLY A 225 -2.49 -18.62 10.65
CA GLY A 225 -1.30 -19.41 10.30
C GLY A 225 -0.21 -18.52 9.69
N ARG A 226 0.70 -19.06 8.87
CA ARG A 226 1.85 -18.31 8.33
C ARG A 226 2.09 -18.60 6.85
N PHE A 227 2.36 -17.55 6.06
CA PHE A 227 2.64 -17.70 4.64
C PHE A 227 4.10 -18.01 4.28
N ASP A 228 5.04 -17.71 5.18
CA ASP A 228 6.47 -17.93 4.97
C ASP A 228 6.97 -19.33 5.33
N VAL A 229 6.16 -20.12 6.01
CA VAL A 229 6.46 -21.52 6.33
C VAL A 229 5.51 -22.46 5.59
N GLN A 230 5.93 -23.71 5.45
CA GLN A 230 5.17 -24.76 4.77
C GLN A 230 4.08 -25.35 5.69
N GLU A 231 3.22 -24.50 6.23
CA GLU A 231 2.09 -24.87 7.09
C GLU A 231 0.75 -24.42 6.47
N PRO A 232 -0.37 -25.10 6.82
CA PRO A 232 -1.68 -24.64 6.42
C PRO A 232 -1.97 -23.21 6.91
N SER A 233 -2.56 -22.40 6.04
CA SER A 233 -2.90 -21.01 6.35
C SER A 233 -4.16 -20.58 5.62
N ALA A 234 -4.83 -19.57 6.17
CA ALA A 234 -6.00 -18.95 5.56
C ALA A 234 -5.90 -17.43 5.63
N ILE A 235 -6.40 -16.75 4.60
CA ILE A 235 -6.63 -15.30 4.58
C ILE A 235 -8.09 -15.05 4.29
N VAL A 236 -8.73 -14.21 5.09
CA VAL A 236 -9.96 -13.51 4.71
C VAL A 236 -9.56 -12.09 4.36
N LYS A 237 -9.98 -11.56 3.22
CA LYS A 237 -9.74 -10.16 2.84
C LYS A 237 -10.97 -9.55 2.17
N PHE A 238 -11.25 -8.30 2.50
CA PHE A 238 -12.23 -7.46 1.82
C PHE A 238 -11.52 -6.50 0.88
N SER A 239 -12.01 -6.38 -0.35
CA SER A 239 -11.41 -5.55 -1.40
C SER A 239 -12.44 -4.86 -2.29
N LEU A 240 -11.97 -3.85 -3.03
CA LEU A 240 -12.68 -3.21 -4.12
C LEU A 240 -12.10 -3.68 -5.46
N GLU A 241 -12.91 -4.40 -6.22
CA GLU A 241 -12.49 -4.99 -7.51
C GLU A 241 -13.54 -4.78 -8.60
N ASP A 242 -13.16 -5.12 -9.84
CA ASP A 242 -14.13 -5.26 -10.92
C ASP A 242 -15.13 -6.38 -10.63
N SER A 243 -16.31 -6.28 -11.25
CA SER A 243 -17.40 -7.25 -11.09
C SER A 243 -16.95 -8.70 -11.33
N LEU A 244 -17.36 -9.63 -10.46
CA LEU A 244 -17.04 -11.05 -10.62
C LEU A 244 -17.73 -11.70 -11.83
N GLN A 245 -18.61 -10.99 -12.54
CA GLN A 245 -19.31 -11.50 -13.72
C GLN A 245 -18.34 -12.01 -14.79
N GLU A 246 -17.14 -11.43 -14.90
CA GLU A 246 -16.11 -11.87 -15.85
C GLU A 246 -15.51 -13.24 -15.49
N TYR A 247 -15.68 -13.70 -14.25
CA TYR A 247 -15.15 -14.97 -13.74
C TYR A 247 -16.22 -16.06 -13.56
N ALA A 248 -17.50 -15.76 -13.85
CA ALA A 248 -18.67 -16.55 -13.48
C ALA A 248 -18.93 -17.83 -14.29
N ASP A 249 -17.92 -18.38 -14.95
CA ASP A 249 -18.01 -19.64 -15.73
C ASP A 249 -18.29 -20.88 -14.84
N ASP A 250 -17.89 -22.10 -15.26
CA ASP A 250 -18.08 -23.41 -14.58
C ASP A 250 -17.54 -23.51 -13.13
N ARG A 251 -17.01 -22.41 -12.59
CA ARG A 251 -16.44 -22.26 -11.25
C ARG A 251 -17.39 -21.63 -10.24
N SER A 252 -18.62 -21.31 -10.66
CA SER A 252 -19.67 -20.74 -9.83
C SER A 252 -20.28 -21.78 -8.87
N ALA A 253 -20.52 -21.38 -7.63
CA ALA A 253 -21.19 -22.18 -6.60
C ALA A 253 -21.97 -21.28 -5.63
N VAL A 254 -22.93 -21.86 -4.90
CA VAL A 254 -23.57 -21.17 -3.77
C VAL A 254 -22.91 -21.65 -2.48
N ILE A 255 -22.31 -20.72 -1.73
CA ILE A 255 -21.60 -20.99 -0.46
C ILE A 255 -22.14 -20.01 0.58
N GLY A 256 -22.51 -20.50 1.77
CA GLY A 256 -23.07 -19.62 2.81
C GLY A 256 -24.32 -18.83 2.38
N GLY A 257 -25.03 -19.28 1.34
CA GLY A 257 -26.19 -18.57 0.77
C GLY A 257 -25.85 -17.45 -0.22
N ARG A 258 -24.58 -17.27 -0.61
CA ARG A 258 -24.17 -16.27 -1.61
C ARG A 258 -23.59 -16.92 -2.85
N ASP A 259 -23.80 -16.28 -3.99
CA ASP A 259 -23.10 -16.62 -5.22
C ASP A 259 -21.60 -16.41 -5.03
N SER A 260 -20.83 -17.43 -5.36
CA SER A 260 -19.40 -17.48 -5.11
C SER A 260 -18.66 -18.07 -6.31
N VAL A 261 -17.45 -17.59 -6.53
CA VAL A 261 -16.52 -18.13 -7.54
C VAL A 261 -15.39 -18.85 -6.82
N LEU A 262 -15.06 -20.07 -7.25
CA LEU A 262 -13.97 -20.85 -6.69
C LEU A 262 -12.82 -21.02 -7.69
N ARG A 263 -11.59 -20.75 -7.27
CA ARG A 263 -10.39 -20.83 -8.11
C ARG A 263 -9.28 -21.62 -7.42
N VAL A 264 -8.63 -22.51 -8.17
CA VAL A 264 -7.35 -23.08 -7.78
C VAL A 264 -6.28 -22.14 -8.33
N GLU A 265 -5.52 -21.46 -7.46
CA GLU A 265 -4.46 -20.53 -7.89
C GLU A 265 -3.17 -21.31 -8.15
N GLU A 266 -2.76 -22.18 -7.22
CA GLU A 266 -1.57 -23.03 -7.33
C GLU A 266 -1.84 -24.42 -6.75
N PRO A 267 -0.98 -25.43 -7.01
CA PRO A 267 -1.08 -26.72 -6.35
C PRO A 267 -1.06 -26.55 -4.81
N GLY A 268 -2.16 -26.94 -4.16
CA GLY A 268 -2.31 -26.82 -2.70
C GLY A 268 -2.88 -25.48 -2.23
N SER A 269 -3.39 -24.63 -3.11
CA SER A 269 -4.12 -23.42 -2.71
C SER A 269 -5.46 -23.28 -3.41
N CYS A 270 -6.40 -22.60 -2.76
CA CYS A 270 -7.71 -22.31 -3.32
C CYS A 270 -8.25 -20.99 -2.81
N LEU A 271 -8.88 -20.24 -3.72
CA LEU A 271 -9.49 -18.95 -3.50
C LEU A 271 -11.00 -19.07 -3.71
N VAL A 272 -11.79 -18.54 -2.78
CA VAL A 272 -13.24 -18.42 -2.88
C VAL A 272 -13.60 -16.94 -2.78
N LEU A 273 -14.31 -16.43 -3.77
CA LEU A 273 -14.72 -15.04 -3.87
C LEU A 273 -16.24 -14.94 -3.80
N THR A 274 -16.76 -13.90 -3.16
CA THR A 274 -18.17 -13.49 -3.31
C THR A 274 -18.25 -11.99 -3.47
N GLN A 275 -19.22 -11.57 -4.28
CA GLN A 275 -19.51 -10.16 -4.53
C GLN A 275 -20.69 -9.71 -3.67
N HIS A 276 -20.64 -8.46 -3.22
CA HIS A 276 -21.69 -7.88 -2.39
C HIS A 276 -22.43 -6.74 -3.07
N MET A 277 -21.97 -5.51 -2.92
CA MET A 277 -22.62 -4.31 -3.45
C MET A 277 -21.69 -3.50 -4.33
N SER A 278 -22.24 -2.53 -5.07
CA SER A 278 -21.41 -1.57 -5.81
C SER A 278 -20.73 -0.61 -4.84
N ALA A 279 -19.44 -0.40 -5.04
CA ALA A 279 -18.63 0.56 -4.30
C ALA A 279 -18.39 1.86 -5.11
N GLY A 280 -19.26 2.16 -6.09
CA GLY A 280 -19.06 3.27 -7.03
C GLY A 280 -18.98 4.67 -6.40
N GLN A 281 -19.37 4.83 -5.13
CA GLN A 281 -19.16 6.07 -4.38
C GLN A 281 -17.71 6.23 -3.88
N ILE A 282 -17.01 5.12 -3.63
CA ILE A 282 -15.62 5.08 -3.16
C ILE A 282 -14.67 4.92 -4.37
N ALA A 283 -14.96 3.94 -5.23
CA ALA A 283 -14.17 3.64 -6.42
C ALA A 283 -15.12 3.36 -7.62
N PRO A 284 -15.26 4.31 -8.57
CA PRO A 284 -16.17 4.15 -9.71
C PRO A 284 -15.91 2.85 -10.49
N GLY A 285 -16.98 2.11 -10.80
CA GLY A 285 -16.90 0.87 -11.58
C GLY A 285 -16.62 -0.40 -10.76
N THR A 286 -16.30 -0.26 -9.47
CA THR A 286 -15.96 -1.39 -8.60
C THR A 286 -17.13 -1.92 -7.79
N VAL A 287 -16.93 -3.11 -7.23
CA VAL A 287 -17.80 -3.80 -6.28
C VAL A 287 -16.99 -4.24 -5.07
N GLU A 288 -17.68 -4.41 -3.94
CA GLU A 288 -17.06 -5.01 -2.76
C GLU A 288 -16.97 -6.52 -2.92
N ILE A 289 -15.76 -7.06 -2.75
CA ILE A 289 -15.44 -8.47 -2.80
C ILE A 289 -15.01 -8.94 -1.41
N ALA A 290 -15.52 -10.09 -1.00
CA ALA A 290 -14.93 -10.87 0.08
C ALA A 290 -14.21 -12.08 -0.50
N SER A 291 -12.99 -12.28 -0.05
CA SER A 291 -12.13 -13.38 -0.46
C SER A 291 -11.76 -14.27 0.72
N VAL A 292 -11.76 -15.59 0.49
CA VAL A 292 -11.15 -16.59 1.36
C VAL A 292 -10.11 -17.33 0.56
N PHE A 293 -8.86 -17.11 0.90
CA PHE A 293 -7.73 -17.86 0.36
C PHE A 293 -7.29 -18.88 1.40
N VAL A 294 -7.17 -20.15 0.99
CA VAL A 294 -6.61 -21.21 1.83
C VAL A 294 -5.44 -21.83 1.11
N ARG A 295 -4.36 -22.06 1.85
CA ARG A 295 -3.21 -22.84 1.41
C ARG A 295 -3.07 -24.05 2.32
N GLU A 296 -3.07 -25.23 1.73
CA GLU A 296 -2.82 -26.50 2.41
C GLU A 296 -1.57 -27.15 1.80
N VAL A 297 -0.53 -27.33 2.62
CA VAL A 297 0.73 -27.90 2.15
C VAL A 297 0.73 -29.44 2.21
N ALA A 298 -0.13 -30.03 3.05
CA ALA A 298 -0.15 -31.47 3.32
C ALA A 298 -1.46 -32.19 2.96
N ALA A 299 -2.56 -31.46 2.79
CA ALA A 299 -3.87 -32.03 2.47
C ALA A 299 -4.18 -31.91 0.97
N GLN A 300 -4.94 -32.88 0.44
CA GLN A 300 -5.20 -33.01 -1.00
C GLN A 300 -6.35 -32.11 -1.50
N ASP A 301 -6.95 -31.25 -0.65
CA ASP A 301 -8.16 -30.51 -1.03
C ASP A 301 -8.29 -29.14 -0.35
N ALA A 302 -7.36 -28.23 -0.66
CA ALA A 302 -7.42 -26.82 -0.24
C ALA A 302 -8.75 -26.16 -0.60
N CYS A 303 -9.42 -26.60 -1.66
CA CYS A 303 -10.73 -26.08 -2.05
C CYS A 303 -11.86 -26.53 -1.14
N SER A 304 -11.82 -27.74 -0.60
CA SER A 304 -12.78 -28.17 0.43
C SER A 304 -12.61 -27.36 1.72
N ALA A 305 -11.38 -27.10 2.14
CA ALA A 305 -11.10 -26.22 3.28
C ALA A 305 -11.57 -24.78 3.01
N ALA A 306 -11.22 -24.20 1.86
CA ALA A 306 -11.66 -22.86 1.47
C ALA A 306 -13.19 -22.74 1.42
N ARG A 307 -13.91 -23.73 0.86
CA ARG A 307 -15.38 -23.76 0.85
C ARG A 307 -15.98 -23.80 2.26
N LYS A 308 -15.40 -24.60 3.17
CA LYS A 308 -15.88 -24.69 4.57
C LYS A 308 -15.70 -23.36 5.29
N LEU A 309 -14.51 -22.76 5.18
CA LEU A 309 -14.23 -21.47 5.82
C LEU A 309 -15.08 -20.35 5.21
N ALA A 310 -15.18 -20.28 3.89
CA ALA A 310 -16.06 -19.33 3.21
C ALA A 310 -17.52 -19.48 3.64
N ASN A 311 -18.02 -20.70 3.85
CA ASN A 311 -19.38 -20.90 4.36
C ASN A 311 -19.60 -20.25 5.73
N VAL A 312 -18.60 -20.28 6.62
CA VAL A 312 -18.67 -19.64 7.95
C VAL A 312 -18.62 -18.12 7.79
N VAL A 313 -17.60 -17.62 7.10
CA VAL A 313 -17.38 -16.18 6.90
C VAL A 313 -18.60 -15.53 6.23
N TRP A 314 -19.18 -16.14 5.20
CA TRP A 314 -20.25 -15.51 4.40
C TRP A 314 -21.53 -15.29 5.20
N GLN A 315 -21.74 -16.10 6.24
CA GLN A 315 -22.90 -16.01 7.14
C GLN A 315 -22.81 -14.84 8.12
N SER A 316 -21.61 -14.34 8.40
CA SER A 316 -21.41 -13.16 9.26
C SER A 316 -21.43 -11.85 8.47
N LEU A 317 -21.32 -11.91 7.14
CA LEU A 317 -21.25 -10.72 6.29
C LEU A 317 -22.60 -9.99 6.18
N PRO A 318 -22.62 -8.65 6.13
CA PRO A 318 -23.82 -7.85 5.90
C PRO A 318 -24.60 -8.29 4.66
N THR A 319 -25.93 -8.35 4.76
CA THR A 319 -26.80 -8.60 3.60
C THR A 319 -27.11 -7.29 2.87
N GLY A 320 -27.13 -7.33 1.53
CA GLY A 320 -27.46 -6.21 0.64
C GLY A 320 -28.80 -6.39 -0.04
#